data_AF-A0A387G421-F1
#
_entry.id   AF-A0A387G421-F1
#
_cell.length_a   1.000
_cell.length_b   1.000
_cell.length_c   1.000
_cell.angle_alpha   90.00
_cell.angle_beta   90.00
_cell.angle_gamma   90.00
#
_symmetry.space_group_name_H-M   'P 1'
#
loop_
_entity.id
_entity.type
_entity.pdbx_description
1 polymer ?
#
loop_
_entity_poly.entity_id
_entity_poly.type
_entity_poly.pdbx_seq_one_letter_code
_entity_poly.pdbx_strand_id
1 'polypeptide(L)' 'MSENDPSPIDPRLLEHGKMVVDVIMSPEETALLRSAKERGCLVHPGRAMLDGQLFEIFDFLTA' A
#
# COMPACT_ATOMS: atom_id res chain seq x y z
N MET A 1 11.41 6.57 -0.35
CA MET A 1 11.98 5.30 0.12
C MET A 1 13.33 5.11 -0.54
N SER A 2 14.32 4.66 0.20
CA SER A 2 15.58 4.14 -0.35
C SER A 2 15.39 2.67 -0.75
N GLU A 3 16.21 2.17 -1.67
CA GLU A 3 16.18 0.75 -2.09
C GLU A 3 16.52 -0.22 -0.94
N ASN A 4 17.28 0.26 0.05
CA ASN A 4 17.74 -0.55 1.18
C ASN A 4 16.85 -0.40 2.44
N ASP A 5 15.73 0.32 2.35
CA ASP A 5 14.81 0.42 3.48
C ASP A 5 14.20 -0.97 3.79
N PRO A 6 14.27 -1.45 5.04
CA PRO A 6 13.71 -2.76 5.39
C PRO A 6 12.17 -2.72 5.31
N SER A 7 11.55 -3.89 5.09
CA SER A 7 10.10 -4.00 5.23
C SER A 7 9.67 -3.63 6.66
N PRO A 8 8.65 -2.78 6.84
CA PRO A 8 8.16 -2.39 8.17
C PRO A 8 7.46 -3.55 8.91
N ILE A 9 7.07 -4.61 8.19
CA ILE A 9 6.47 -5.82 8.73
C ILE A 9 7.34 -7.01 8.35
N ASP A 10 7.61 -7.88 9.32
CA ASP A 10 8.24 -9.17 9.07
C ASP A 10 7.34 -10.00 8.13
N PRO A 11 7.82 -10.39 6.93
CA PRO A 11 7.06 -11.23 5.99
C PRO A 11 6.58 -12.54 6.61
N ARG A 12 7.17 -12.98 7.73
CA ARG A 12 6.76 -14.17 8.47
C ARG A 12 5.35 -14.09 9.05
N LEU A 13 4.88 -12.88 9.31
CA LEU A 13 3.60 -12.56 9.93
C LEU A 13 2.46 -12.39 8.92
N LEU A 14 2.78 -12.39 7.62
CA LEU A 14 1.80 -12.25 6.55
C LEU A 14 1.11 -13.60 6.28
N GLU A 15 -0.21 -13.60 6.39
CA GLU A 15 -1.05 -14.77 6.18
C GLU A 15 -1.78 -14.68 4.83
N HIS A 16 -1.89 -15.83 4.17
CA HIS A 16 -2.57 -15.96 2.89
C HIS A 16 -4.00 -15.41 2.93
N GLY A 17 -4.39 -14.70 1.87
CA GLY A 17 -5.74 -14.14 1.72
C GLY A 17 -6.01 -12.87 2.51
N LYS A 18 -5.10 -12.42 3.39
CA LYS A 18 -5.21 -11.09 4.02
C LYS A 18 -4.94 -9.99 2.99
N MET A 19 -5.53 -8.82 3.21
CA MET A 19 -5.25 -7.62 2.42
C MET A 19 -4.14 -6.81 3.09
N VAL A 20 -3.10 -6.47 2.32
CA VAL A 20 -2.02 -5.58 2.74
C VAL A 20 -2.12 -4.30 1.90
N VAL A 21 -2.24 -3.17 2.59
CA VAL A 21 -2.35 -1.84 1.98
C VAL A 21 -1.13 -1.04 2.40
N ASP A 22 -0.49 -0.38 1.44
CA ASP A 22 0.64 0.51 1.68
C ASP A 22 0.30 1.91 1.19
N VAL A 23 0.69 2.94 1.94
CA VAL A 23 0.42 4.35 1.61
C VAL A 23 1.53 5.00 0.79
N ILE A 24 2.67 4.30 0.65
CA ILE A 24 3.78 4.78 -0.17
C ILE A 24 3.36 4.84 -1.64
N MET A 25 3.58 6.01 -2.26
CA MET A 25 3.22 6.29 -3.65
C MET A 25 4.33 5.92 -4.64
N SER A 26 5.58 6.02 -4.21
CA SER A 26 6.75 5.73 -5.04
C SER A 26 7.85 5.09 -4.20
N PRO A 27 8.30 3.86 -4.57
CA PRO A 27 7.83 3.05 -5.70
C PRO A 27 6.39 2.52 -5.49
N GLU A 28 5.71 2.13 -6.58
CA GLU A 28 4.35 1.57 -6.52
C GLU A 28 4.33 0.19 -5.81
N GLU A 29 5.36 -0.63 -6.04
CA GLU A 29 5.56 -1.88 -5.31
C GLU A 29 6.69 -1.72 -4.30
N THR A 30 6.33 -1.63 -3.02
CA THR A 30 7.28 -1.61 -1.91
C THR A 30 7.75 -3.02 -1.54
N ALA A 31 8.80 -3.11 -0.73
CA ALA A 31 9.27 -4.39 -0.18
C ALA A 31 8.17 -5.12 0.61
N LEU A 32 7.29 -4.38 1.30
CA LEU A 32 6.13 -4.92 2.01
C LEU A 32 5.14 -5.55 1.02
N LEU A 33 4.72 -4.80 0.01
CA LEU A 33 3.75 -5.27 -0.97
C LEU A 33 4.26 -6.46 -1.78
N ARG A 34 5.55 -6.45 -2.15
CA ARG A 34 6.18 -7.61 -2.80
C ARG A 34 6.12 -8.85 -1.92
N SER A 35 6.58 -8.74 -0.67
CA SER A 35 6.56 -9.85 0.28
C SER A 35 5.14 -10.36 0.56
N ALA A 36 4.15 -9.46 0.57
CA ALA A 36 2.74 -9.81 0.72
C ALA A 36 2.21 -10.61 -0.47
N LYS A 37 2.50 -10.19 -1.71
CA LYS A 37 2.15 -10.97 -2.92
C LYS A 37 2.76 -12.36 -2.87
N GLU A 38 4.04 -12.48 -2.53
CA GLU A 38 4.76 -13.76 -2.42
C GLU A 38 4.13 -14.69 -1.37
N ARG A 39 3.52 -14.12 -0.32
CA ARG A 39 2.80 -14.84 0.73
C ARG A 39 1.34 -15.18 0.37
N GLY A 40 0.87 -14.80 -0.81
CA GLY A 40 -0.51 -14.99 -1.25
C GLY A 40 -1.50 -14.04 -0.59
N CYS A 41 -1.04 -12.88 -0.10
CA CYS A 41 -1.92 -11.80 0.31
C CYS A 41 -2.48 -11.08 -0.92
N LEU A 42 -3.66 -10.48 -0.74
CA LEU A 42 -4.16 -9.44 -1.62
C LEU A 42 -3.38 -8.16 -1.33
N VAL A 43 -3.06 -7.36 -2.34
CA VAL A 43 -2.34 -6.10 -2.16
C VAL A 43 -3.09 -4.92 -2.74
N HIS A 44 -2.94 -3.77 -2.10
CA HIS A 44 -3.52 -2.52 -2.56
C HIS A 44 -2.46 -1.40 -2.48
N PRO A 45 -2.01 -0.86 -3.63
CA PRO A 45 -0.98 0.17 -3.66
C PRO A 45 -1.52 1.52 -3.16
N GLY A 46 -0.61 2.44 -2.80
CA GLY A 46 -0.95 3.72 -2.18
C GLY A 46 -1.81 4.62 -3.06
N ARG A 47 -1.68 4.51 -4.38
CA ARG A 47 -2.40 5.36 -5.34
C ARG A 47 -3.91 5.35 -5.13
N ALA A 48 -4.49 4.19 -4.89
CA ALA A 48 -5.93 4.08 -4.76
C ALA A 48 -6.48 4.70 -3.45
N MET A 49 -5.63 4.93 -2.43
CA MET A 49 -6.01 5.77 -1.29
C MET A 49 -6.16 7.25 -1.69
N LEU A 50 -5.20 7.77 -2.47
CA LEU A 50 -5.27 9.16 -2.95
C LEU A 50 -6.46 9.34 -3.89
N ASP A 51 -6.72 8.39 -4.79
CA ASP A 51 -7.86 8.48 -5.70
C ASP A 51 -9.19 8.62 -4.93
N GLY A 52 -9.37 7.87 -3.82
CA GLY A 52 -10.52 8.03 -2.93
C GLY A 52 -10.55 9.38 -2.20
N GLN A 53 -9.41 9.85 -1.69
CA GLN A 53 -9.30 11.13 -1.00
C GLN A 53 -9.58 12.33 -1.91
N LEU A 54 -9.18 12.27 -3.18
CA LEU A 54 -9.33 13.37 -4.12
C LEU A 54 -10.79 13.78 -4.31
N PHE A 55 -11.72 12.81 -4.36
CA PHE A 55 -13.15 13.11 -4.48
C PHE A 55 -13.67 13.89 -3.27
N GLU A 56 -13.35 13.43 -2.06
CA GLU A 56 -13.79 14.07 -0.81
C GLU A 56 -13.18 15.47 -0.63
N ILE A 57 -11.89 15.63 -0.97
CA ILE A 57 -11.20 16.92 -0.93
C ILE A 57 -11.83 17.89 -1.94
N PHE A 58 -12.14 17.42 -3.14
CA PHE A 58 -12.76 18.25 -4.17
C PHE A 58 -14.16 18.70 -3.74
N ASP A 59 -14.99 17.80 -3.21
CA ASP A 59 -16.32 18.12 -2.70
C ASP A 59 -16.24 19.19 -1.61
N PHE A 60 -15.40 19.00 -0.59
CA PHE A 60 -15.22 19.98 0.49
C PHE A 60 -14.78 21.37 0.02
N LEU A 61 -13.88 21.44 -0.98
CA LEU A 61 -13.32 22.71 -1.45
C LEU A 61 -14.23 23.44 -2.46
N THR A 62 -15.22 22.76 -3.04
CA THR A 62 -16.08 23.32 -4.09
C THR A 62 -17.55 23.44 -3.69
N ALA A 63 -17.95 22.86 -2.56
CA ALA A 63 -19.28 23.00 -1.94
C ALA A 63 -19.52 24.39 -1.32
#